data_AF-X0ZV66-F1
#
_entry.id   AF-X0ZV66-F1
#
_cell.length_a   1.000
_cell.length_b   1.000
_cell.length_c   1.000
_cell.angle_alpha   90.00
_cell.angle_beta   90.00
_cell.angle_gamma   90.00
#
_symmetry.space_group_name_H-M   'P 1'
#
loop_
_entity.id
_entity.type
_entity.pdbx_description
1 polymer ?
#
loop_
_entity_poly.entity_id
_entity_poly.type
_entity_poly.pdbx_seq_one_letter_code
_entity_poly.pdbx_strand_id
1 'polypeptide(L)'
;ESFSKYKEIRRIDGSKFSVNDFLKEVRKITTDFALGQILHGKSTEGLDEWTRLYLMHRHNFKFSKILAGECLLLAQAYGIDINELFGNYGLLVKEGSNALKLIHYNNRKNKNLGKSHPSGFLPLIDMLHYLIILWENGDIKQVEDYVLKHLLIENKLFWAVTQAILEMSNPNTKERTLIEALISWAKRDKIKQTDLKGKFKDIDKFL
;
A
#
# COMPACT_ATOMS: atom_id res chain seq x y z
N GLU A 1 24.50 7.11 17.33
CA GLU A 1 24.61 7.41 18.78
C GLU A 1 24.60 8.93 18.92
N SER A 2 23.84 9.65 19.75
CA SER A 2 23.13 9.37 21.00
C SER A 2 21.99 10.39 21.21
N PHE A 3 20.79 10.13 20.72
CA PHE A 3 19.58 10.85 21.18
C PHE A 3 18.97 10.21 22.44
N SER A 4 19.42 9.00 22.79
CA SER A 4 19.03 8.22 23.97
C SER A 4 19.63 8.72 25.30
N LYS A 5 20.47 9.77 25.29
CA LYS A 5 21.11 10.33 26.50
C LYS A 5 20.21 11.30 27.27
N TYR A 6 19.10 11.75 26.70
CA TYR A 6 18.29 12.81 27.30
C TYR A 6 16.98 12.24 27.87
N LYS A 7 16.66 12.61 29.11
CA LYS A 7 15.53 12.04 29.86
C LYS A 7 14.16 12.57 29.39
N GLU A 8 14.12 13.80 28.85
CA GLU A 8 12.93 14.45 28.27
C GLU A 8 13.39 15.47 27.22
N ILE A 9 12.63 15.62 26.12
CA ILE A 9 12.67 16.79 25.23
C ILE A 9 11.43 17.64 25.58
N ARG A 10 11.47 18.96 25.42
CA ARG A 10 10.31 19.83 25.71
C ARG A 10 10.03 20.69 24.50
N ARG A 11 8.75 20.90 24.19
CA ARG A 11 8.33 21.91 23.23
C ARG A 11 8.55 23.31 23.81
N ILE A 12 8.58 24.32 22.94
CA ILE A 12 8.76 25.74 23.34
C ILE A 12 7.65 26.19 24.32
N ASP A 13 6.48 25.56 24.26
CA ASP A 13 5.32 25.78 25.14
C ASP A 13 5.41 25.11 26.53
N GLY A 14 6.49 24.36 26.81
CA GLY A 14 6.69 23.68 28.09
C GLY A 14 6.00 22.31 28.22
N SER A 15 5.26 21.85 27.20
CA SER A 15 4.66 20.52 27.20
C SER A 15 5.72 19.41 27.07
N LYS A 16 5.50 18.29 27.79
CA LYS A 16 6.41 17.13 27.79
C LYS A 16 6.41 16.49 26.41
N PHE A 17 7.59 16.45 25.77
CA PHE A 17 7.80 15.79 24.49
C PHE A 17 8.82 14.67 24.70
N SER A 18 8.35 13.45 24.96
CA SER A 18 9.27 12.38 25.34
C SER A 18 10.26 12.05 24.22
N VAL A 19 11.42 11.48 24.55
CA VAL A 19 12.36 10.98 23.52
C VAL A 19 11.68 9.95 22.61
N ASN A 20 10.72 9.19 23.13
CA ASN A 20 9.94 8.26 22.32
C ASN A 20 9.06 9.00 21.30
N ASP A 21 8.44 10.12 21.68
CA ASP A 21 7.62 10.92 20.76
C ASP A 21 8.49 11.60 19.70
N PHE A 22 9.66 12.11 20.08
CA PHE A 22 10.65 12.64 19.13
C PHE A 22 11.14 11.57 18.16
N LEU A 23 11.54 10.39 18.65
CA LEU A 23 12.04 9.30 17.80
C LEU A 23 10.96 8.71 16.90
N LYS A 24 9.68 8.76 17.31
CA LYS A 24 8.54 8.44 16.44
C LYS A 24 8.39 9.47 15.33
N GLU A 25 8.45 10.76 15.65
CA GLU A 25 8.30 11.84 14.67
C GLU A 25 9.44 11.84 13.64
N VAL A 26 10.69 11.69 14.08
CA VAL A 26 11.84 11.56 13.18
C VAL A 26 11.72 10.33 12.29
N ARG A 27 11.25 9.20 12.84
CA ARG A 27 11.00 7.99 12.05
C ARG A 27 9.95 8.25 10.99
N LYS A 28 8.82 8.86 11.35
CA LYS A 28 7.75 9.21 10.41
C LYS A 28 8.25 10.08 9.26
N ILE A 29 8.98 11.15 9.57
CA ILE A 29 9.58 12.05 8.55
C ILE A 29 10.51 11.26 7.62
N THR A 30 11.40 10.45 8.18
CA THR A 30 12.37 9.67 7.41
C THR A 30 11.68 8.62 6.53
N THR A 31 10.64 7.96 7.05
CA THR A 31 9.88 6.96 6.31
C THR A 31 9.03 7.57 5.22
N ASP A 32 8.42 8.74 5.44
CA ASP A 32 7.63 9.42 4.41
C ASP A 32 8.51 9.92 3.27
N PHE A 33 9.74 10.37 3.56
CA PHE A 33 10.72 10.68 2.51
C PHE A 33 11.10 9.43 1.70
N ALA A 34 11.38 8.31 2.38
CA ALA A 34 11.70 7.04 1.72
C ALA A 34 10.52 6.53 0.87
N LEU A 35 9.28 6.69 1.34
CA LEU A 35 8.07 6.38 0.57
C LEU A 35 7.96 7.26 -0.68
N GLY A 36 8.31 8.54 -0.59
CA GLY A 36 8.40 9.43 -1.75
C GLY A 36 9.38 8.91 -2.80
N GLN A 37 10.54 8.38 -2.39
CA GLN A 37 11.49 7.75 -3.31
C GLN A 37 10.94 6.46 -3.93
N ILE A 38 10.30 5.61 -3.11
CA ILE A 38 9.61 4.39 -3.58
C ILE A 38 8.56 4.70 -4.65
N LEU A 39 7.86 5.83 -4.51
CA LEU A 39 6.84 6.28 -5.45
C LEU A 39 7.38 7.22 -6.55
N HIS A 40 8.70 7.32 -6.74
CA HIS A 40 9.36 8.15 -7.76
C HIS A 40 8.97 9.63 -7.70
N GLY A 41 8.96 10.20 -6.49
CA GLY A 41 8.63 11.60 -6.24
C GLY A 41 7.14 11.93 -6.36
N LYS A 42 6.26 10.93 -6.56
CA LYS A 42 4.80 11.14 -6.47
C LYS A 42 4.39 11.42 -5.03
N SER A 43 3.31 12.18 -4.87
CA SER A 43 2.76 12.49 -3.55
C SER A 43 2.42 11.21 -2.79
N THR A 44 2.80 11.17 -1.52
CA THR A 44 2.40 10.11 -0.57
C THR A 44 1.11 10.48 0.16
N GLU A 45 0.54 11.66 -0.09
CA GLU A 45 -0.73 12.11 0.49
C GLU A 45 -1.86 11.15 0.09
N GLY A 46 -2.66 10.74 1.07
CA GLY A 46 -3.73 9.76 0.86
C GLY A 46 -3.31 8.29 0.92
N LEU A 47 -2.02 7.96 1.13
CA LEU A 47 -1.63 6.58 1.44
C LEU A 47 -2.08 6.23 2.86
N ASP A 48 -2.83 5.13 2.97
CA ASP A 48 -3.16 4.50 4.23
C ASP A 48 -1.93 3.87 4.90
N GLU A 49 -1.99 3.77 6.22
CA GLU A 49 -0.90 3.34 7.08
C GLU A 49 -0.44 1.91 6.76
N TRP A 50 -1.37 1.02 6.42
CA TRP A 50 -1.06 -0.36 6.08
C TRP A 50 -0.31 -0.47 4.76
N THR A 51 -0.71 0.30 3.75
CA THR A 51 0.03 0.41 2.48
C THR A 51 1.41 1.03 2.68
N ARG A 52 1.56 2.05 3.54
CA ARG A 52 2.86 2.63 3.89
C ARG A 52 3.80 1.59 4.50
N LEU A 53 3.30 0.82 5.47
CA LEU A 53 4.06 -0.26 6.09
C LEU A 53 4.44 -1.33 5.07
N TYR A 54 3.49 -1.75 4.23
CA TYR A 54 3.74 -2.74 3.19
C TYR A 54 4.86 -2.29 2.25
N LEU A 55 4.78 -1.08 1.71
CA LEU A 55 5.77 -0.54 0.76
C LEU A 55 7.16 -0.46 1.39
N MET A 56 7.28 0.07 2.60
CA MET A 56 8.56 0.15 3.30
C MET A 56 9.15 -1.23 3.60
N HIS A 57 8.33 -2.15 4.11
CA HIS A 57 8.78 -3.51 4.40
C HIS A 57 9.18 -4.24 3.11
N ARG A 58 8.39 -4.11 2.05
CA ARG A 58 8.64 -4.73 0.75
C ARG A 58 9.93 -4.22 0.12
N HIS A 59 10.17 -2.91 0.18
CA HIS A 59 11.38 -2.28 -0.35
C HIS A 59 12.64 -2.76 0.36
N ASN A 60 12.64 -2.74 1.70
CA ASN A 60 13.83 -3.05 2.49
C ASN A 60 14.10 -4.55 2.61
N PHE A 61 13.06 -5.37 2.70
CA PHE A 61 13.16 -6.77 3.12
C PHE A 61 12.49 -7.76 2.17
N LYS A 62 11.84 -7.30 1.09
CA LYS A 62 11.08 -8.15 0.15
C LYS A 62 10.07 -9.03 0.91
N PHE A 63 10.14 -10.35 0.77
CA PHE A 63 9.36 -11.33 1.54
C PHE A 63 10.22 -12.10 2.56
N SER A 64 11.44 -11.62 2.83
CA SER A 64 12.33 -12.23 3.80
C SER A 64 11.80 -12.05 5.22
N LYS A 65 12.14 -13.00 6.10
CA LYS A 65 11.88 -12.85 7.53
C LYS A 65 12.78 -11.77 8.13
N ILE A 66 12.22 -10.98 9.03
CA ILE A 66 12.90 -9.93 9.79
C ILE A 66 12.63 -10.10 11.28
N LEU A 67 13.42 -9.47 12.13
CA LEU A 67 13.18 -9.51 13.57
C LEU A 67 11.86 -8.82 13.91
N ALA A 68 11.07 -9.42 14.82
CA ALA A 68 9.76 -8.88 15.18
C ALA A 68 9.84 -7.43 15.69
N GLY A 69 10.93 -7.09 16.40
CA GLY A 69 11.19 -5.74 16.88
C GLY A 69 11.32 -4.70 15.75
N GLU A 70 11.91 -5.04 14.61
CA GLU A 70 12.05 -4.11 13.48
C GLU A 70 10.70 -3.79 12.84
N CYS A 71 9.87 -4.82 12.67
CA CYS A 71 8.52 -4.66 12.18
C CYS A 71 7.65 -3.84 13.13
N LEU A 72 7.81 -4.04 14.45
CA LEU A 72 7.13 -3.26 15.48
C LEU A 72 7.51 -1.78 15.42
N LEU A 73 8.79 -1.46 15.24
CA LEU A 73 9.25 -0.08 15.12
C LEU A 73 8.67 0.62 13.88
N LEU A 74 8.49 -0.13 12.78
CA LEU A 74 7.85 0.37 11.56
C LEU A 74 6.35 0.59 11.75
N ALA A 75 5.63 -0.36 12.37
CA ALA A 75 4.21 -0.21 12.70
C ALA A 75 3.96 1.00 13.60
N GLN A 76 4.80 1.17 14.64
CA GLN A 76 4.73 2.30 15.56
C GLN A 76 4.99 3.65 14.87
N ALA A 77 5.84 3.71 13.85
CA ALA A 77 6.10 4.93 13.09
C ALA A 77 4.85 5.43 12.35
N TYR A 78 3.97 4.51 11.95
CA TYR A 78 2.69 4.81 11.30
C TYR A 78 1.49 4.77 12.25
N GLY A 79 1.71 4.60 13.56
CA GLY A 79 0.62 4.52 14.54
C GLY A 79 -0.24 3.27 14.43
N ILE A 80 0.26 2.20 13.82
CA ILE A 80 -0.47 0.93 13.64
C ILE A 80 -0.22 0.05 14.86
N ASP A 81 -1.28 -0.55 15.42
CA ASP A 81 -1.11 -1.71 16.29
C ASP A 81 -0.70 -2.91 15.44
N ILE A 82 0.52 -3.41 15.65
CA ILE A 82 1.07 -4.53 14.89
C ILE A 82 0.14 -5.76 14.93
N ASN A 83 -0.66 -5.94 15.98
CA ASN A 83 -1.60 -7.05 16.10
C ASN A 83 -2.67 -7.05 15.00
N GLU A 84 -3.03 -5.86 14.49
CA GLU A 84 -3.99 -5.70 13.39
C GLU A 84 -3.44 -6.23 12.06
N LEU A 85 -2.11 -6.29 11.93
CA LEU A 85 -1.43 -6.76 10.72
C LEU A 85 -1.33 -8.29 10.64
N PHE A 86 -1.94 -9.03 11.57
CA PHE A 86 -2.02 -10.48 11.56
C PHE A 86 -3.43 -11.00 11.23
N GLY A 87 -3.54 -12.31 11.08
CA GLY A 87 -4.83 -12.97 10.89
C GLY A 87 -5.43 -12.72 9.51
N ASN A 88 -6.74 -12.58 9.44
CA ASN A 88 -7.46 -12.63 8.17
C ASN A 88 -7.16 -11.43 7.27
N TYR A 89 -7.07 -10.21 7.80
CA TYR A 89 -6.73 -9.03 6.97
C TYR A 89 -5.21 -8.78 6.92
N GLY A 90 -4.45 -9.55 7.69
CA GLY A 90 -3.05 -9.26 7.96
C GLY A 90 -2.15 -9.20 6.74
N LEU A 91 -1.13 -8.36 6.86
CA LEU A 91 0.00 -8.28 5.94
C LEU A 91 1.18 -9.14 6.42
N LEU A 92 1.17 -9.58 7.68
CA LEU A 92 2.28 -10.24 8.36
C LEU A 92 1.91 -11.64 8.86
N VAL A 93 2.89 -12.52 8.82
CA VAL A 93 2.85 -13.84 9.47
C VAL A 93 4.07 -14.02 10.36
N LYS A 94 3.90 -14.79 11.44
CA LYS A 94 5.00 -15.18 12.32
C LYS A 94 5.82 -16.29 11.66
N GLU A 95 7.14 -16.15 11.74
CA GLU A 95 8.12 -17.13 11.30
C GLU A 95 8.97 -17.54 12.52
N GLY A 96 8.54 -18.60 13.22
CA GLY A 96 9.14 -18.96 14.51
C GLY A 96 8.74 -17.99 15.64
N SER A 97 9.60 -17.86 16.66
CA SER A 97 9.27 -17.13 17.89
C SER A 97 9.54 -15.62 17.85
N ASN A 98 10.52 -15.17 17.06
CA ASN A 98 10.97 -13.77 17.06
C ASN A 98 11.17 -13.17 15.65
N ALA A 99 10.57 -13.78 14.62
CA ALA A 99 10.64 -13.23 13.28
C ALA A 99 9.27 -13.12 12.63
N LEU A 100 9.13 -12.12 11.76
CA LEU A 100 7.94 -11.79 11.00
C LEU A 100 8.29 -11.69 9.52
N LYS A 101 7.33 -11.95 8.63
CA LYS A 101 7.48 -11.72 7.20
C LYS A 101 6.18 -11.26 6.58
N LEU A 102 6.27 -10.55 5.45
CA LEU A 102 5.12 -10.23 4.63
C LEU A 102 4.47 -11.50 4.05
N ILE A 103 3.14 -11.49 3.96
CA ILE A 103 2.35 -12.50 3.29
C ILE A 103 2.26 -12.17 1.80
N HIS A 104 2.52 -13.14 0.93
CA HIS A 104 2.28 -13.01 -0.51
C HIS A 104 0.77 -12.92 -0.81
N TYR A 105 0.40 -12.22 -1.89
CA TYR A 105 -1.00 -12.06 -2.32
C TYR A 105 -1.77 -13.41 -2.36
N ASN A 106 -1.15 -14.48 -2.88
CA ASN A 106 -1.74 -15.81 -3.01
C ASN A 106 -1.99 -16.54 -1.67
N ASN A 107 -1.38 -16.06 -0.59
CA ASN A 107 -1.56 -16.58 0.75
C ASN A 107 -2.55 -15.74 1.58
N ARG A 108 -3.06 -14.63 1.04
CA ARG A 108 -4.08 -13.79 1.69
C ARG A 108 -5.48 -14.35 1.44
N LYS A 109 -5.83 -15.42 2.17
CA LYS A 109 -7.05 -16.24 1.95
C LYS A 109 -8.35 -15.68 2.54
N ASN A 110 -8.37 -14.42 2.97
CA ASN A 110 -9.55 -13.85 3.59
C ASN A 110 -10.62 -13.51 2.56
N LYS A 111 -11.86 -13.94 2.84
CA LYS A 111 -13.05 -13.69 2.02
C LYS A 111 -13.40 -12.21 1.87
N ASN A 112 -12.87 -11.37 2.75
CA ASN A 112 -13.08 -9.93 2.78
C ASN A 112 -11.86 -9.13 2.31
N LEU A 113 -10.82 -9.78 1.78
CA LEU A 113 -9.72 -9.08 1.14
C LEU A 113 -10.25 -8.16 0.03
N GLY A 114 -9.78 -6.92 -0.02
CA GLY A 114 -10.25 -5.91 -0.98
C GLY A 114 -11.68 -5.43 -0.73
N LYS A 115 -12.36 -5.85 0.34
CA LYS A 115 -13.66 -5.31 0.73
C LYS A 115 -13.47 -4.34 1.88
N SER A 116 -14.30 -3.29 1.93
CA SER A 116 -14.27 -2.34 3.04
C SER A 116 -14.42 -3.07 4.37
N HIS A 117 -13.52 -2.79 5.31
CA HIS A 117 -13.65 -3.21 6.68
C HIS A 117 -14.96 -2.64 7.29
N PRO A 118 -15.56 -3.25 8.31
CA PRO A 118 -16.72 -2.68 9.01
C PRO A 118 -16.51 -1.23 9.49
N SER A 119 -15.26 -0.82 9.72
CA SER A 119 -14.89 0.57 10.07
C SER A 119 -14.79 1.53 8.88
N GLY A 120 -15.04 1.06 7.65
CA GLY A 120 -14.88 1.82 6.41
C GLY A 120 -13.45 1.81 5.84
N PHE A 121 -12.48 1.24 6.57
CA PHE A 121 -11.08 1.16 6.15
C PHE A 121 -10.88 0.19 4.97
N LEU A 122 -10.14 0.61 3.95
CA LEU A 122 -9.79 -0.25 2.80
C LEU A 122 -8.41 0.13 2.25
N PRO A 123 -7.35 -0.58 2.67
CA PRO A 123 -5.99 -0.33 2.20
C PRO A 123 -5.83 -0.45 0.69
N LEU A 124 -5.02 0.42 0.08
CA LEU A 124 -4.69 0.30 -1.35
C LEU A 124 -3.99 -1.03 -1.66
N ILE A 125 -3.16 -1.54 -0.75
CA ILE A 125 -2.53 -2.85 -0.91
C ILE A 125 -3.54 -4.00 -0.95
N ASP A 126 -4.63 -3.89 -0.19
CA ASP A 126 -5.70 -4.89 -0.17
C ASP A 126 -6.50 -4.85 -1.47
N MET A 127 -6.79 -3.65 -1.98
CA MET A 127 -7.41 -3.47 -3.30
C MET A 127 -6.55 -4.10 -4.40
N LEU A 128 -5.23 -3.86 -4.38
CA LEU A 128 -4.32 -4.40 -5.38
C LEU A 128 -4.23 -5.93 -5.29
N HIS A 129 -4.00 -6.50 -4.10
CA HIS A 129 -3.93 -7.96 -3.95
C HIS A 129 -5.23 -8.64 -4.35
N TYR A 130 -6.38 -8.03 -4.06
CA TYR A 130 -7.67 -8.54 -4.52
C TYR A 130 -7.80 -8.52 -6.05
N LEU A 131 -7.40 -7.43 -6.71
CA LEU A 131 -7.39 -7.33 -8.17
C LEU A 131 -6.46 -8.36 -8.82
N ILE A 132 -5.29 -8.62 -8.22
CA ILE A 132 -4.36 -9.66 -8.69
C ILE A 132 -5.04 -11.04 -8.63
N ILE A 133 -5.76 -11.35 -7.55
CA ILE A 133 -6.48 -12.62 -7.39
C ILE A 133 -7.61 -12.76 -8.42
N LEU A 134 -8.44 -11.72 -8.59
CA LEU A 134 -9.50 -11.73 -9.61
C LEU A 134 -8.93 -11.92 -11.02
N TRP A 135 -7.84 -11.23 -11.32
CA TRP A 135 -7.15 -11.34 -12.61
C TRP A 135 -6.58 -12.74 -12.83
N GLU A 136 -5.95 -13.32 -11.81
CA GLU A 136 -5.41 -14.68 -11.84
C GLU A 136 -6.50 -15.74 -12.07
N ASN A 137 -7.70 -15.52 -11.53
CA ASN A 137 -8.85 -16.40 -11.73
C ASN A 137 -9.54 -16.22 -13.10
N GLY A 138 -9.17 -15.20 -13.87
CA GLY A 138 -9.83 -14.87 -15.14
C GLY A 138 -11.17 -14.15 -15.00
N ASP A 139 -11.48 -13.62 -13.82
CA ASP A 139 -12.74 -12.95 -13.49
C ASP A 139 -12.78 -11.49 -14.01
N ILE A 140 -12.57 -11.28 -15.32
CA ILE A 140 -12.40 -9.93 -15.91
C ILE A 140 -13.57 -8.99 -15.60
N LYS A 141 -14.81 -9.51 -15.62
CA LYS A 141 -15.99 -8.70 -15.27
C LYS A 141 -15.94 -8.20 -13.82
N GLN A 142 -15.49 -9.04 -12.88
CA GLN A 142 -15.34 -8.62 -11.48
C GLN A 142 -14.22 -7.59 -11.32
N VAL A 143 -13.15 -7.69 -12.12
CA VAL A 143 -12.08 -6.68 -12.18
C VAL A 143 -12.65 -5.34 -12.63
N GLU A 144 -13.40 -5.32 -13.73
CA GLU A 144 -14.08 -4.13 -14.27
C GLU A 144 -15.03 -3.51 -13.23
N ASP A 145 -15.92 -4.31 -12.66
CA ASP A 145 -16.89 -3.88 -11.64
C ASP A 145 -16.19 -3.30 -10.41
N TYR A 146 -15.11 -3.93 -9.94
CA TYR A 146 -14.35 -3.47 -8.78
C TYR A 146 -13.61 -2.16 -9.04
N VAL A 147 -12.92 -2.07 -10.18
CA VAL A 147 -12.20 -0.87 -10.60
C VAL A 147 -13.15 0.32 -10.77
N LEU A 148 -14.33 0.09 -11.34
CA LEU A 148 -15.37 1.10 -11.49
C LEU A 148 -15.93 1.53 -10.14
N LYS A 149 -16.34 0.56 -9.29
CA LYS A 149 -16.92 0.82 -7.96
C LYS A 149 -16.00 1.68 -7.08
N HIS A 150 -14.70 1.46 -7.17
CA HIS A 150 -13.69 2.18 -6.36
C HIS A 150 -13.02 3.33 -7.11
N LEU A 151 -13.50 3.70 -8.32
CA LEU A 151 -12.99 4.79 -9.15
C LEU A 151 -11.46 4.71 -9.40
N LEU A 152 -10.92 3.50 -9.54
CA LEU A 152 -9.48 3.28 -9.56
C LEU A 152 -8.80 3.78 -10.83
N ILE A 153 -9.50 3.86 -11.97
CA ILE A 153 -8.93 4.36 -13.24
C ILE A 153 -8.35 5.78 -13.10
N GLU A 154 -9.03 6.66 -12.35
CA GLU A 154 -8.57 8.03 -12.13
C GLU A 154 -7.72 8.19 -10.86
N ASN A 155 -7.63 7.15 -10.03
CA ASN A 155 -6.84 7.16 -8.82
C ASN A 155 -5.33 7.03 -9.14
N LYS A 156 -4.68 8.18 -9.36
CA LYS A 156 -3.24 8.27 -9.67
C LYS A 156 -2.37 7.64 -8.57
N LEU A 157 -2.78 7.73 -7.31
CA LEU A 157 -2.04 7.18 -6.18
C LEU A 157 -2.07 5.65 -6.20
N PHE A 158 -3.24 5.05 -6.42
CA PHE A 158 -3.38 3.60 -6.55
C PHE A 158 -2.47 3.04 -7.66
N TRP A 159 -2.42 3.69 -8.83
CA TRP A 159 -1.53 3.27 -9.92
C TRP A 159 -0.06 3.55 -9.64
N ALA A 160 0.26 4.56 -8.83
CA ALA A 160 1.62 4.78 -8.34
C ALA A 160 2.10 3.64 -7.44
N VAL A 161 1.25 3.22 -6.48
CA VAL A 161 1.51 2.08 -5.60
C VAL A 161 1.67 0.80 -6.40
N THR A 162 0.75 0.56 -7.34
CA THR A 162 0.80 -0.63 -8.22
C THR A 162 2.09 -0.69 -9.04
N GLN A 163 2.53 0.44 -9.61
CA GLN A 163 3.80 0.52 -10.34
C GLN A 163 5.02 0.31 -9.44
N ALA A 164 5.04 0.89 -8.24
CA ALA A 164 6.14 0.71 -7.29
C ALA A 164 6.28 -0.76 -6.86
N ILE A 165 5.16 -1.44 -6.59
CA ILE A 165 5.16 -2.87 -6.24
C ILE A 165 5.66 -3.71 -7.41
N LEU A 166 5.24 -3.39 -8.64
CA LEU A 166 5.74 -4.07 -9.84
C LEU A 166 7.28 -4.02 -9.91
N GLU A 167 7.86 -2.85 -9.68
CA GLU A 167 9.30 -2.65 -9.77
C GLU A 167 10.07 -3.34 -8.63
N MET A 168 9.44 -3.52 -7.47
CA MET A 168 9.99 -4.31 -6.36
C MET A 168 9.87 -5.82 -6.57
N SER A 169 8.93 -6.29 -7.41
CA SER A 169 8.75 -7.71 -7.69
C SER A 169 9.89 -8.25 -8.55
N ASN A 170 10.44 -9.39 -8.11
CA ASN A 170 11.53 -10.07 -8.84
C ASN A 170 11.10 -10.40 -10.29
N PRO A 171 12.04 -10.35 -11.26
CA PRO A 171 11.78 -10.77 -12.63
C PRO A 171 11.26 -12.20 -12.71
N ASN A 172 10.45 -12.50 -13.72
CA ASN A 172 9.89 -13.83 -14.01
C ASN A 172 9.03 -14.43 -12.88
N THR A 173 8.51 -13.60 -11.96
CA THR A 173 7.54 -14.05 -10.95
C THR A 173 6.11 -13.89 -11.46
N LYS A 174 5.23 -14.79 -11.04
CA LYS A 174 3.80 -14.74 -11.37
C LYS A 174 3.15 -13.42 -10.93
N GLU A 175 3.50 -12.94 -9.74
CA GLU A 175 3.06 -11.63 -9.21
C GLU A 175 3.38 -10.51 -10.20
N ARG A 176 4.64 -10.43 -10.65
CA ARG A 176 5.10 -9.41 -11.58
C ARG A 176 4.30 -9.44 -12.88
N THR A 177 4.15 -10.61 -13.49
CA THR A 177 3.38 -10.78 -14.74
C THR A 177 1.91 -10.37 -14.59
N LEU A 178 1.28 -10.74 -13.47
CA LEU A 178 -0.11 -10.36 -13.19
C LEU A 178 -0.27 -8.83 -13.04
N ILE A 179 0.66 -8.18 -12.33
CA ILE A 179 0.64 -6.72 -12.17
C ILE A 179 0.90 -6.01 -13.51
N GLU A 180 1.85 -6.50 -14.33
CA GLU A 180 2.10 -5.95 -15.68
C GLU A 180 0.85 -6.05 -16.57
N ALA A 181 0.14 -7.18 -16.52
CA ALA A 181 -1.10 -7.39 -17.26
C ALA A 181 -2.22 -6.44 -16.79
N LEU A 182 -2.39 -6.28 -15.47
CA LEU A 182 -3.36 -5.35 -14.88
C LEU A 182 -3.10 -3.90 -15.28
N ILE A 183 -1.86 -3.42 -15.19
CA ILE A 183 -1.48 -2.06 -15.60
C ILE A 183 -1.75 -1.86 -17.11
N SER A 184 -1.37 -2.85 -17.93
CA SER A 184 -1.56 -2.78 -19.38
C SER A 184 -3.04 -2.74 -19.77
N TRP A 185 -3.87 -3.53 -19.08
CA TRP A 185 -5.31 -3.51 -19.25
C TRP A 185 -5.92 -2.17 -18.84
N ALA A 186 -5.57 -1.62 -17.68
CA ALA A 186 -6.12 -0.36 -17.20
C ALA A 186 -5.75 0.84 -18.10
N LYS A 187 -4.55 0.84 -18.69
CA LYS A 187 -4.15 1.84 -19.70
C LYS A 187 -5.07 1.78 -20.93
N ARG A 188 -5.39 0.59 -21.43
CA ARG A 188 -6.33 0.43 -22.56
C ARG A 188 -7.74 0.87 -22.19
N ASP A 189 -8.19 0.54 -20.98
CA ASP A 189 -9.53 0.93 -20.52
C ASP A 189 -9.68 2.46 -20.41
N LYS A 190 -8.66 3.13 -19.86
CA LYS A 190 -8.61 4.59 -19.80
C LYS A 190 -8.71 5.25 -21.17
N ILE A 191 -8.05 4.68 -22.18
CA ILE A 191 -8.13 5.15 -23.58
C ILE A 191 -9.58 5.04 -24.08
N LYS A 192 -10.22 3.87 -23.92
CA LYS A 192 -11.61 3.66 -24.33
C LYS A 192 -12.58 4.66 -23.68
N GLN A 193 -12.44 4.91 -22.37
CA GLN A 193 -13.31 5.85 -21.67
C GLN A 193 -13.10 7.30 -22.14
N THR A 194 -11.87 7.67 -22.49
CA THR A 194 -11.54 9.00 -23.02
C THR A 194 -12.12 9.20 -24.42
N ASP A 195 -12.00 8.19 -25.30
CA ASP A 195 -12.54 8.21 -26.65
C ASP A 195 -14.07 8.31 -26.65
N LEU A 196 -14.75 7.60 -25.73
CA LEU A 196 -16.19 7.68 -25.56
C LEU A 196 -16.63 9.09 -25.13
N LYS A 197 -15.98 9.69 -24.13
CA LYS A 197 -16.27 11.07 -23.69
C LYS A 197 -16.02 12.11 -24.79
N GLY A 198 -15.01 11.91 -25.63
CA GLY A 198 -14.76 12.76 -26.79
C GLY A 198 -15.92 12.75 -27.78
N LYS A 199 -16.41 11.56 -28.14
CA LYS A 199 -17.55 11.40 -29.05
C LYS A 199 -18.84 12.05 -28.54
N PHE A 200 -19.13 11.95 -27.24
CA PHE A 200 -20.32 12.61 -26.66
C PHE A 200 -20.21 14.14 -26.69
N LYS A 201 -19.03 14.71 -26.42
CA LYS A 201 -18.81 16.16 -26.53
C LYS A 201 -18.94 16.70 -27.95
N ASP A 202 -18.59 15.91 -28.96
CA ASP A 202 -18.75 16.33 -30.35
C ASP A 202 -20.24 16.33 -30.74
N ILE A 203 -21.04 15.38 -30.26
CA ILE A 203 -22.51 15.36 -30.48
C ILE A 203 -23.18 16.58 -29.84
N ASP A 204 -22.79 16.97 -28.63
CA ASP A 204 -23.33 18.15 -27.93
C ASP A 204 -22.95 19.49 -28.60
N LYS A 205 -21.98 19.51 -29.53
CA LYS A 205 -21.64 20.70 -30.33
C LYS A 205 -22.51 20.87 -31.59
N PHE A 206 -23.27 19.84 -31.97
CA PHE A 206 -24.15 19.86 -33.13
C PHE A 206 -25.64 20.01 -32.75
N LEU A 207 -25.94 20.26 -31.47
CA LEU A 207 -27.25 20.62 -30.93
C LEU A 207 -27.21 22.08 -30.44
#